data_AF-A0AAV8XPP9-F1
#
_entry.id   AF-A0AAV8XPP9-F1
#
_cell.length_a   1.000
_cell.length_b   1.000
_cell.length_c   1.000
_cell.angle_alpha   90.00
_cell.angle_beta   90.00
_cell.angle_gamma   90.00
#
_symmetry.space_group_name_H-M   'P 1'
#
loop_
_entity.id
_entity.type
_entity.pdbx_description
1 polymer ?
#
loop_
_entity_poly.entity_id
_entity_poly.type
_entity_poly.pdbx_seq_one_letter_code
_entity_poly.pdbx_strand_id
1 'polypeptide(L)'
;MSYLTESLKIEILMMIGYGDRARTQCEVVRLFRETHPDLPPLNQGTISEIEAQYREMGHVRKVPSKRQAVVDDDTKLNLLLALEENPITPARQLARDSNLNHKTILKILKYEKKSPYKMQAVQELLEDDPDRRVEFCDLLMTCIDQNQLSLEVENCRYWAEENPHWMRELHTQRPQKANVWAGIIQDRIVGPFFFDDNLNGARYLRLLQHELMPVSIAKTDSNDIKW
;
A
#
# COMPACT_ATOMS: atom_id res chain seq x y z
N MET A 1 19.09 4.57 -31.59
CA MET A 1 18.94 6.04 -31.81
C MET A 1 19.11 6.84 -30.50
N SER A 2 20.23 6.67 -29.78
CA SER A 2 20.47 7.29 -28.46
C SER A 2 21.35 8.54 -28.49
N TYR A 3 22.09 8.80 -29.58
CA TYR A 3 22.99 9.95 -29.70
C TYR A 3 22.33 11.20 -30.30
N LEU A 4 21.16 11.06 -30.93
CA LEU A 4 20.48 12.18 -31.57
C LEU A 4 19.68 12.99 -30.53
N THR A 5 20.31 14.02 -29.99
CA THR A 5 19.71 14.99 -29.06
C THR A 5 18.61 15.80 -29.74
N GLU A 6 17.73 16.43 -28.94
CA GLU A 6 16.67 17.29 -29.49
C GLU A 6 17.24 18.45 -30.31
N SER A 7 18.39 19.01 -29.89
CA SER A 7 19.07 20.08 -30.61
C SER A 7 19.51 19.66 -32.02
N LEU A 8 20.13 18.49 -32.15
CA LEU A 8 20.55 17.95 -33.45
C LEU A 8 19.36 17.68 -34.36
N LYS A 9 18.22 17.23 -33.81
CA LYS A 9 16.99 17.06 -34.59
C LYS A 9 16.43 18.39 -35.10
N ILE A 10 16.47 19.44 -34.27
CA ILE A 10 16.07 20.79 -34.68
C ILE A 10 17.00 21.30 -35.78
N GLU A 11 18.31 21.06 -35.65
CA GLU A 11 19.29 21.45 -36.66
C GLU A 11 19.05 20.75 -38.00
N ILE A 12 18.73 19.45 -37.98
CA ILE A 12 18.32 18.70 -39.17
C ILE A 12 17.07 19.34 -39.81
N LEU A 13 16.06 19.74 -39.02
CA LEU A 13 14.89 20.46 -39.54
C LEU A 13 15.26 21.81 -40.17
N MET A 14 16.21 22.55 -39.57
CA MET A 14 16.72 23.79 -40.15
C MET A 14 17.46 23.55 -41.47
N MET A 15 18.20 22.44 -41.58
CA MET A 15 18.89 22.04 -42.81
C MET A 15 17.92 21.62 -43.93
N ILE A 16 16.80 20.98 -43.59
CA ILE A 16 15.71 20.69 -44.54
C ILE A 16 15.15 22.00 -45.10
N GLY A 17 14.96 23.02 -44.25
CA GLY A 17 14.41 24.31 -44.66
C GLY A 17 12.87 24.30 -44.71
N TYR A 18 12.30 25.40 -45.22
CA TYR A 18 10.85 25.62 -45.25
C TYR A 18 10.40 26.28 -46.57
N GLY A 19 9.19 25.97 -47.01
CA GLY A 19 8.58 26.55 -48.22
C GLY A 19 9.38 26.22 -49.49
N ASP A 20 9.60 27.23 -50.33
CA ASP A 20 10.27 27.10 -51.64
C ASP A 20 11.79 26.83 -51.54
N ARG A 21 12.36 26.80 -50.32
CA ARG A 21 13.79 26.54 -50.05
C ARG A 21 14.03 25.18 -49.38
N ALA A 22 13.12 24.23 -49.57
CA ALA A 22 13.26 22.89 -49.03
C ALA A 22 14.35 22.09 -49.79
N ARG A 23 15.31 21.54 -49.05
CA ARG A 23 16.32 20.60 -49.57
C ARG A 23 15.77 19.18 -49.54
N THR A 24 16.28 18.33 -50.41
CA THR A 24 15.94 16.90 -50.40
C THR A 24 16.58 16.21 -49.19
N GLN A 25 15.98 15.14 -48.66
CA GLN A 25 16.53 14.47 -47.48
C GLN A 25 17.93 13.89 -47.74
N CYS A 26 18.25 13.49 -48.98
CA CYS A 26 19.60 13.05 -49.38
C CYS A 26 20.63 14.17 -49.30
N GLU A 27 20.28 15.40 -49.69
CA GLU A 27 21.15 16.57 -49.55
C GLU A 27 21.38 16.92 -48.08
N VAL A 28 20.35 16.79 -47.25
CA VAL A 28 20.46 17.01 -45.81
C VAL A 28 21.36 15.97 -45.15
N VAL A 29 21.32 14.69 -45.57
CA VAL A 29 22.30 13.68 -45.10
C VAL A 29 23.73 14.13 -45.40
N ARG A 30 23.99 14.64 -46.62
CA ARG A 30 25.32 15.11 -47.01
C ARG A 30 25.75 16.32 -46.20
N LEU A 31 24.88 17.32 -46.07
CA LEU A 31 25.14 18.54 -45.31
C LEU A 31 25.37 18.24 -43.82
N PHE A 32 24.58 17.33 -43.26
CA PHE A 32 24.74 16.90 -41.87
C PHE A 32 26.08 16.17 -41.66
N ARG A 33 26.50 15.35 -42.63
CA ARG A 33 27.81 14.66 -42.59
C ARG A 33 28.99 15.64 -42.71
N GLU A 34 28.85 16.67 -43.51
CA GLU A 34 29.88 17.72 -43.68
C GLU A 34 29.99 18.62 -42.43
N THR A 35 28.87 18.94 -41.81
CA THR A 35 28.81 19.78 -40.60
C THR A 35 29.19 19.02 -39.32
N HIS A 36 28.92 17.71 -39.26
CA HIS A 36 29.17 16.87 -38.10
C HIS A 36 29.98 15.61 -38.45
N PRO A 37 31.29 15.75 -38.77
CA PRO A 37 32.14 14.63 -39.14
C PRO A 37 32.39 13.63 -37.98
N ASP A 38 32.26 14.09 -36.73
CA ASP A 38 32.48 13.27 -35.53
C ASP A 38 31.28 12.38 -35.17
N LEU A 39 30.11 12.60 -35.79
CA LEU A 39 28.89 11.83 -35.51
C LEU A 39 28.71 10.67 -36.49
N PRO A 40 28.04 9.58 -36.05
CA PRO A 40 27.69 8.49 -36.96
C PRO A 40 26.83 8.99 -38.13
N PRO A 41 27.02 8.43 -39.34
CA PRO A 41 26.24 8.85 -40.50
C PRO A 41 24.75 8.56 -40.28
N LEU A 42 23.92 9.55 -40.58
CA LEU A 42 22.47 9.41 -40.56
C LEU A 42 21.97 8.75 -41.84
N ASN A 43 20.92 7.94 -41.71
CA ASN A 43 20.21 7.42 -42.86
C ASN A 43 19.15 8.44 -43.33
N GLN A 44 18.89 8.47 -44.63
CA GLN A 44 17.83 9.29 -45.23
C GLN A 44 16.45 8.98 -44.61
N GLY A 45 16.19 7.71 -44.26
CA GLY A 45 14.97 7.31 -43.55
C GLY A 45 14.82 7.96 -42.17
N THR A 46 15.91 8.15 -41.42
CA THR A 46 15.87 8.82 -40.11
C THR A 46 15.51 10.30 -40.24
N ILE A 47 15.99 10.97 -41.28
CA ILE A 47 15.62 12.36 -41.57
C ILE A 47 14.15 12.46 -41.96
N SER A 48 13.66 11.52 -42.77
CA SER A 48 12.24 11.43 -43.15
C SER A 48 11.34 11.21 -41.93
N GLU A 49 11.71 10.33 -41.00
CA GLU A 49 10.97 10.11 -39.75
C GLU A 49 10.94 11.37 -38.88
N ILE A 50 12.05 12.11 -38.77
CA ILE A 50 12.12 13.36 -38.01
C ILE A 50 11.24 14.44 -38.64
N GLU A 51 11.29 14.58 -39.97
CA GLU A 51 10.46 15.51 -40.72
C GLU A 51 8.97 15.18 -40.57
N ALA A 52 8.61 13.91 -40.73
CA ALA A 52 7.23 13.43 -40.57
C ALA A 52 6.72 13.69 -39.14
N GLN A 53 7.52 13.33 -38.13
CA GLN A 53 7.20 13.59 -36.72
C GLN A 53 6.95 15.09 -36.47
N TYR A 54 7.77 15.97 -37.05
CA TYR A 54 7.59 17.42 -36.91
C TYR A 54 6.35 17.94 -37.64
N ARG A 55 6.10 17.49 -38.88
CA ARG A 55 4.91 17.91 -39.65
C ARG A 55 3.60 17.46 -38.99
N GLU A 56 3.60 16.29 -38.36
CA GLU A 56 2.42 15.71 -37.71
C GLU A 56 2.19 16.29 -36.30
N MET A 57 3.22 16.30 -35.45
CA MET A 57 3.08 16.67 -34.03
C MET A 57 3.54 18.10 -33.69
N GLY A 58 4.23 18.79 -34.60
CA GLY A 58 4.83 20.11 -34.35
C GLY A 58 6.08 20.09 -33.47
N HIS A 59 6.57 18.92 -33.06
CA HIS A 59 7.77 18.78 -32.23
C HIS A 59 8.53 17.49 -32.51
N VAL A 60 9.84 17.47 -32.21
CA VAL A 60 10.73 16.30 -32.38
C VAL A 60 11.12 15.60 -31.07
N ARG A 61 10.45 15.98 -29.98
CA ARG A 61 10.66 15.39 -28.65
C ARG A 61 10.24 13.93 -28.64
N LYS A 62 11.01 13.09 -27.95
CA LYS A 62 10.54 11.73 -27.65
C LYS A 62 9.52 11.84 -26.53
N VAL A 63 8.23 11.74 -26.87
CA VAL A 63 7.19 11.57 -25.87
C VAL A 63 7.38 10.18 -25.27
N PRO A 64 7.64 10.05 -23.95
CA PRO A 64 7.68 8.75 -23.33
C PRO A 64 6.32 8.09 -23.56
N SER A 65 6.32 6.94 -24.24
CA SER A 65 5.13 6.13 -24.38
C SER A 65 4.64 5.82 -22.98
N LYS A 66 3.50 6.41 -22.60
CA LYS A 66 2.80 6.01 -21.39
C LYS A 66 2.40 4.56 -21.65
N ARG A 67 3.08 3.61 -21.01
CA ARG A 67 2.58 2.25 -20.91
C ARG A 67 1.23 2.35 -20.22
N GLN A 68 0.15 2.41 -20.99
CA GLN A 68 -1.19 2.26 -20.46
C GLN A 68 -1.22 0.92 -19.75
N ALA A 69 -1.76 0.92 -18.53
CA ALA A 69 -2.00 -0.32 -17.82
C ALA A 69 -2.89 -1.18 -18.71
N VAL A 70 -2.51 -2.45 -18.91
CA VAL A 70 -3.28 -3.47 -19.65
C VAL A 70 -4.48 -3.89 -18.80
N VAL A 71 -5.28 -2.93 -18.36
CA VAL A 71 -6.52 -3.18 -17.65
C VAL A 71 -7.61 -2.75 -18.59
N ASP A 72 -8.40 -3.73 -19.00
CA ASP A 72 -9.56 -3.57 -19.85
C ASP A 72 -10.58 -2.62 -19.19
N ASP A 73 -11.17 -1.72 -19.97
CA ASP A 73 -12.03 -0.66 -19.43
C ASP A 73 -13.28 -1.26 -18.74
N ASP A 74 -13.79 -2.39 -19.22
CA ASP A 74 -14.89 -3.11 -18.60
C ASP A 74 -14.49 -3.70 -17.24
N THR A 75 -13.28 -4.27 -17.13
CA THR A 75 -12.78 -4.77 -15.83
C THR A 75 -12.59 -3.64 -14.82
N LYS A 76 -12.17 -2.46 -15.29
CA LYS A 76 -12.07 -1.26 -14.44
C LYS A 76 -13.44 -0.78 -13.99
N LEU A 77 -14.42 -0.73 -14.89
CA LEU A 77 -15.78 -0.31 -14.58
C LEU A 77 -16.45 -1.24 -13.56
N ASN A 78 -16.34 -2.56 -13.76
CA ASN A 78 -16.88 -3.56 -12.84
C ASN A 78 -16.26 -3.46 -11.43
N LEU A 79 -14.96 -3.16 -11.34
CA LEU A 79 -14.30 -2.94 -10.05
C LEU A 79 -14.85 -1.71 -9.32
N LEU A 80 -15.08 -0.61 -10.04
CA LEU A 80 -15.62 0.62 -9.46
C LEU A 80 -17.08 0.46 -9.03
N LEU A 81 -17.89 -0.26 -9.82
CA LEU A 81 -19.26 -0.61 -9.46
C LEU A 81 -19.30 -1.47 -8.18
N ALA A 82 -18.46 -2.50 -8.09
CA ALA A 82 -18.38 -3.35 -6.90
C ALA A 82 -17.95 -2.58 -5.64
N LEU A 83 -17.09 -1.56 -5.80
CA LEU A 83 -16.70 -0.67 -4.70
C LEU A 83 -17.85 0.26 -4.29
N GLU A 84 -18.65 0.74 -5.24
CA GLU A 84 -19.82 1.59 -4.96
C GLU A 84 -20.94 0.79 -4.27
N GLU A 85 -21.19 -0.44 -4.73
CA GLU A 85 -22.17 -1.34 -4.11
C GLU A 85 -21.76 -1.77 -2.71
N ASN A 86 -20.47 -2.04 -2.50
CA ASN A 86 -19.92 -2.50 -1.22
C ASN A 86 -18.65 -1.71 -0.86
N PRO A 87 -18.82 -0.49 -0.33
CA PRO A 87 -17.71 0.44 -0.06
C PRO A 87 -16.87 0.07 1.17
N ILE A 88 -17.25 -1.03 1.81
CA ILE A 88 -16.54 -1.67 2.91
C ILE A 88 -15.63 -2.82 2.44
N THR A 89 -15.50 -3.04 1.14
CA THR A 89 -14.70 -4.13 0.59
C THR A 89 -13.21 -3.74 0.61
N PRO A 90 -12.34 -4.48 1.30
CA PRO A 90 -10.91 -4.18 1.33
C PRO A 90 -10.28 -4.46 -0.05
N ALA A 91 -9.27 -3.68 -0.43
CA ALA A 91 -8.61 -3.79 -1.73
C ALA A 91 -8.04 -5.20 -2.02
N ARG A 92 -7.69 -5.97 -0.97
CA ARG A 92 -7.24 -7.38 -1.11
C ARG A 92 -8.37 -8.35 -1.47
N GLN A 93 -9.60 -8.05 -1.07
CA GLN A 93 -10.77 -8.84 -1.43
C GLN A 93 -11.18 -8.53 -2.87
N LEU A 94 -11.23 -7.24 -3.23
CA LEU A 94 -11.36 -6.80 -4.63
C LEU A 94 -10.33 -7.46 -5.57
N ALA A 95 -9.08 -7.63 -5.12
CA ALA A 95 -8.06 -8.32 -5.90
C ALA A 95 -8.40 -9.78 -6.20
N ARG A 96 -9.01 -10.49 -5.24
CA ARG A 96 -9.44 -11.88 -5.43
C ARG A 96 -10.66 -11.94 -6.35
N ASP A 97 -11.63 -11.06 -6.13
CA ASP A 97 -12.90 -11.08 -6.84
C ASP A 97 -12.75 -10.68 -8.31
N SER A 98 -11.87 -9.70 -8.59
CA SER A 98 -11.58 -9.25 -9.96
C SER A 98 -10.43 -10.01 -10.64
N ASN A 99 -9.80 -10.97 -9.95
CA ASN A 99 -8.59 -11.69 -10.41
C ASN A 99 -7.46 -10.77 -10.89
N LEU A 100 -7.34 -9.58 -10.27
CA LEU A 100 -6.31 -8.58 -10.59
C LEU A 100 -5.25 -8.56 -9.50
N ASN A 101 -4.02 -8.22 -9.88
CA ASN A 101 -2.98 -7.98 -8.89
C ASN A 101 -3.37 -6.79 -7.99
N HIS A 102 -3.24 -6.95 -6.67
CA HIS A 102 -3.50 -5.91 -5.67
C HIS A 102 -2.80 -4.58 -6.00
N LYS A 103 -1.58 -4.60 -6.54
CA LYS A 103 -0.86 -3.37 -6.96
C LYS A 103 -1.58 -2.63 -8.11
N THR A 104 -2.22 -3.36 -9.02
CA THR A 104 -2.99 -2.79 -10.12
C THR A 104 -4.23 -2.10 -9.61
N ILE A 105 -4.96 -2.73 -8.68
CA ILE A 105 -6.13 -2.15 -8.02
C ILE A 105 -5.76 -0.85 -7.29
N LEU A 106 -4.68 -0.84 -6.50
CA LEU A 106 -4.23 0.37 -5.82
C LEU A 106 -3.87 1.51 -6.80
N LYS A 107 -3.39 1.21 -8.01
CA LYS A 107 -3.14 2.23 -9.03
C LYS A 107 -4.46 2.80 -9.58
N ILE A 108 -5.44 1.93 -9.85
CA ILE A 108 -6.76 2.33 -10.33
C ILE A 108 -7.45 3.22 -9.29
N LEU A 109 -7.48 2.79 -8.02
CA LEU A 109 -8.09 3.56 -6.93
C LEU A 109 -7.45 4.95 -6.76
N LYS A 110 -6.12 5.05 -6.88
CA LYS A 110 -5.41 6.33 -6.85
C LYS A 110 -5.72 7.21 -8.06
N TYR A 111 -5.86 6.63 -9.25
CA TYR A 111 -6.22 7.36 -10.46
C TYR A 111 -7.64 7.93 -10.36
N GLU A 112 -8.57 7.16 -9.80
CA GLU A 112 -9.96 7.54 -9.53
C GLU A 112 -10.13 8.38 -8.24
N LYS A 113 -9.02 8.90 -7.68
CA LYS A 113 -9.01 9.78 -6.49
C LYS A 113 -9.71 9.22 -5.25
N LYS A 114 -9.88 7.90 -5.13
CA LYS A 114 -10.38 7.30 -3.89
C LYS A 114 -9.27 7.36 -2.83
N SER A 115 -9.62 7.82 -1.64
CA SER A 115 -8.73 8.00 -0.49
C SER A 115 -8.87 6.88 0.52
N PRO A 116 -7.77 6.43 1.16
CA PRO A 116 -7.85 5.40 2.16
C PRO A 116 -8.41 5.95 3.48
N TYR A 117 -9.37 5.26 4.09
CA TYR A 117 -9.93 5.60 5.40
C TYR A 117 -9.86 4.39 6.35
N LYS A 118 -9.87 4.62 7.66
CA LYS A 118 -9.88 3.56 8.68
C LYS A 118 -11.29 3.44 9.23
N MET A 119 -11.94 2.30 9.02
CA MET A 119 -13.21 2.00 9.68
C MET A 119 -12.97 1.84 11.17
N GLN A 120 -13.79 2.50 11.99
CA GLN A 120 -13.76 2.30 13.42
C GLN A 120 -14.63 1.08 13.75
N ALA A 121 -13.99 0.03 14.26
CA ALA A 121 -14.69 -1.09 14.86
C ALA A 121 -15.16 -0.63 16.25
N VAL A 122 -16.47 -0.56 16.44
CA VAL A 122 -17.07 -0.19 17.72
C VAL A 122 -17.85 -1.41 18.22
N GLN A 123 -17.75 -1.70 19.52
CA GLN A 123 -18.62 -2.70 20.16
C GLN A 123 -20.07 -2.24 20.07
N GLU A 124 -20.97 -3.15 19.70
CA GLU A 124 -22.42 -2.96 19.78
C GLU A 124 -22.80 -2.46 21.18
N LEU A 125 -23.61 -1.41 21.23
CA LEU A 125 -24.07 -0.79 22.46
C LEU A 125 -25.32 -1.54 22.95
N LEU A 126 -25.21 -2.18 24.10
CA LEU A 126 -26.37 -2.66 24.87
C LEU A 126 -27.07 -1.46 25.52
N GLU A 127 -28.35 -1.63 25.89
CA GLU A 127 -29.18 -0.55 26.48
C GLU A 127 -28.57 0.06 27.75
N ASP A 128 -27.79 -0.72 28.51
CA ASP A 128 -27.04 -0.30 29.71
C ASP A 128 -25.67 0.36 29.42
N ASP A 129 -25.16 0.24 28.19
CA ASP A 129 -23.79 0.67 27.86
C ASP A 129 -23.57 2.20 27.86
N PRO A 130 -24.54 3.07 27.54
CA PRO A 130 -24.34 4.52 27.62
C PRO A 130 -23.87 4.97 29.01
N ASP A 131 -24.54 4.51 30.07
CA ASP A 131 -24.21 4.88 31.44
C ASP A 131 -22.85 4.32 31.88
N ARG A 132 -22.60 3.03 31.59
CA ARG A 132 -21.32 2.37 31.90
C ARG A 132 -20.14 3.00 31.14
N ARG A 133 -20.37 3.51 29.93
CA ARG A 133 -19.32 4.17 29.12
C ARG A 133 -19.02 5.58 29.61
N VAL A 134 -20.02 6.32 30.08
CA VAL A 134 -19.79 7.61 30.74
C VAL A 134 -18.95 7.41 32.01
N GLU A 135 -19.34 6.46 32.85
CA GLU A 135 -18.60 6.12 34.08
C GLU A 135 -17.16 5.67 33.77
N PHE A 136 -16.98 4.84 32.73
CA PHE A 136 -15.65 4.43 32.27
C PHE A 136 -14.82 5.60 31.73
N CYS A 137 -15.42 6.52 30.96
CA CYS A 137 -14.74 7.72 30.45
C CYS A 137 -14.28 8.62 31.59
N ASP A 138 -15.09 8.80 32.64
CA ASP A 138 -14.71 9.58 33.82
C ASP A 138 -13.53 8.93 34.57
N LEU A 139 -13.55 7.61 34.70
CA LEU A 139 -12.43 6.84 35.26
C LEU A 139 -11.18 6.92 34.37
N LEU A 140 -11.34 6.87 33.05
CA LEU A 140 -10.23 6.92 32.09
C LEU A 140 -9.59 8.31 32.04
N MET A 141 -10.38 9.37 32.08
CA MET A 141 -9.88 10.76 32.17
C MET A 141 -9.01 10.93 33.41
N THR A 142 -9.43 10.34 34.54
CA THR A 142 -8.64 10.31 35.78
C THR A 142 -7.31 9.57 35.60
N CYS A 143 -7.29 8.46 34.85
CA CYS A 143 -6.07 7.69 34.57
C CYS A 143 -5.14 8.35 33.52
N ILE A 144 -5.70 9.13 32.59
CA ILE A 144 -4.94 9.90 31.58
C ILE A 144 -4.28 11.10 32.24
N ASP A 145 -4.95 11.79 33.16
CA ASP A 145 -4.36 12.85 33.98
C ASP A 145 -3.19 12.32 34.83
N GLN A 146 -3.18 11.02 35.12
CA GLN A 146 -2.09 10.30 35.79
C GLN A 146 -1.04 9.69 34.82
N ASN A 147 -1.17 9.94 33.51
CA ASN A 147 -0.29 9.53 32.42
C ASN A 147 -0.05 8.00 32.32
N GLN A 148 -1.10 7.18 32.52
CA GLN A 148 -0.96 5.72 32.61
C GLN A 148 -1.37 4.92 31.36
N LEU A 149 -1.84 5.53 30.27
CA LEU A 149 -2.33 4.76 29.10
C LEU A 149 -1.96 5.38 27.75
N SER A 150 -1.45 4.52 26.86
CA SER A 150 -1.38 4.74 25.42
C SER A 150 -1.94 3.50 24.71
N LEU A 151 -2.97 3.67 23.88
CA LEU A 151 -3.65 2.58 23.18
C LEU A 151 -3.53 2.77 21.68
N GLU A 152 -2.74 1.91 21.02
CA GLU A 152 -2.67 1.80 19.57
C GLU A 152 -3.48 0.59 19.09
N VAL A 153 -4.46 0.82 18.22
CA VAL A 153 -5.28 -0.25 17.60
C VAL A 153 -4.83 -0.45 16.15
N GLU A 154 -4.47 -1.69 15.79
CA GLU A 154 -3.91 -2.09 14.49
C GLU A 154 -4.87 -1.98 13.28
N ASN A 155 -4.29 -2.13 12.08
CA ASN A 155 -4.65 -1.42 10.84
C ASN A 155 -5.49 -2.23 9.83
N CYS A 156 -6.76 -1.85 9.63
CA CYS A 156 -7.50 -2.10 8.39
C CYS A 156 -7.82 -0.75 7.70
N ARG A 157 -7.43 -0.61 6.42
CA ARG A 157 -7.66 0.59 5.60
C ARG A 157 -8.60 0.26 4.43
N TYR A 158 -9.69 1.01 4.31
CA TYR A 158 -10.74 0.98 3.30
C TYR A 158 -10.60 2.17 2.35
N TRP A 159 -11.40 2.32 1.29
CA TRP A 159 -11.24 3.39 0.29
C TRP A 159 -12.58 4.04 -0.09
N ALA A 160 -12.66 5.37 -0.06
CA ALA A 160 -13.84 6.17 -0.43
C ALA A 160 -13.40 7.55 -0.97
N GLU A 161 -14.28 8.28 -1.65
CA GLU A 161 -13.96 9.61 -2.21
C GLU A 161 -13.82 10.68 -1.12
N GLU A 162 -14.76 10.67 -0.18
CA GLU A 162 -14.70 11.41 1.07
C GLU A 162 -14.73 10.42 2.24
N ASN A 163 -14.20 10.80 3.40
CA ASN A 163 -14.22 9.93 4.59
C ASN A 163 -15.67 9.77 5.08
N PRO A 164 -16.28 8.58 4.97
CA PRO A 164 -17.68 8.39 5.34
C PRO A 164 -17.88 8.28 6.87
N HIS A 165 -16.79 8.34 7.67
CA HIS A 165 -16.82 8.14 9.12
C HIS A 165 -17.56 6.86 9.55
N TRP A 166 -17.46 5.81 8.73
CA TRP A 166 -18.21 4.59 8.99
C TRP A 166 -17.74 3.88 10.24
N MET A 167 -18.74 3.57 11.07
CA MET A 167 -18.66 2.68 12.20
C MET A 167 -19.30 1.37 11.81
N ARG A 168 -18.64 0.26 12.11
CA ARG A 168 -19.24 -1.07 11.97
C ARG A 168 -19.34 -1.70 13.35
N GLU A 169 -20.56 -2.08 13.69
CA GLU A 169 -20.83 -2.98 14.80
C GLU A 169 -20.34 -4.37 14.41
N LEU A 170 -19.22 -4.79 14.99
CA LEU A 170 -18.75 -6.16 14.83
C LEU A 170 -19.47 -7.03 15.86
N HIS A 171 -20.48 -7.77 15.40
CA HIS A 171 -21.06 -8.86 16.16
C HIS A 171 -20.00 -9.94 16.37
N THR A 172 -19.45 -10.00 17.58
CA THR A 172 -19.01 -11.25 18.23
C THR A 172 -18.58 -10.94 19.65
N GLN A 173 -19.52 -10.89 20.58
CA GLN A 173 -19.18 -11.03 22.01
C GLN A 173 -18.67 -12.45 22.35
N ARG A 174 -18.73 -13.40 21.39
CA ARG A 174 -18.33 -14.80 21.52
C ARG A 174 -17.50 -15.34 20.33
N PRO A 175 -16.29 -14.82 20.05
CA PRO A 175 -15.33 -15.62 19.30
C PRO A 175 -15.00 -16.90 20.07
N GLN A 176 -14.52 -17.96 19.40
CA GLN A 176 -13.87 -19.06 20.11
C GLN A 176 -12.65 -18.48 20.85
N LYS A 177 -12.75 -18.36 22.17
CA LYS A 177 -11.71 -17.78 23.02
C LYS A 177 -10.78 -18.92 23.44
N ALA A 178 -9.54 -18.90 22.96
CA ALA A 178 -8.46 -19.66 23.59
C ALA A 178 -7.87 -18.78 24.70
N ASN A 179 -7.83 -19.28 25.93
CA ASN A 179 -7.07 -18.60 26.98
C ASN A 179 -5.64 -19.07 26.89
N VAL A 180 -4.70 -18.13 26.89
CA VAL A 180 -3.27 -18.42 26.87
C VAL A 180 -2.62 -17.69 28.03
N TRP A 181 -1.79 -18.41 28.77
CA TRP A 181 -0.91 -17.79 29.77
C TRP A 181 0.54 -17.92 29.31
N ALA A 182 1.27 -16.82 29.37
CA ALA A 182 2.72 -16.78 29.25
C ALA A 182 3.24 -15.76 30.26
N GLY A 183 4.28 -16.13 30.99
CA GLY A 183 4.96 -15.26 31.94
C GLY A 183 6.36 -14.92 31.46
N ILE A 184 6.93 -13.86 32.01
CA ILE A 184 8.35 -13.53 31.84
C ILE A 184 9.00 -13.71 33.20
N ILE A 185 10.06 -14.52 33.25
CA ILE A 185 10.88 -14.71 34.44
C ILE A 185 12.30 -14.34 34.05
N GLN A 186 12.81 -13.27 34.67
CA GLN A 186 14.10 -12.65 34.33
C GLN A 186 14.19 -12.27 32.84
N ASP A 187 15.12 -12.85 32.10
CA ASP A 187 15.40 -12.58 30.68
C ASP A 187 14.65 -13.52 29.73
N ARG A 188 13.71 -14.34 30.24
CA ARG A 188 13.10 -15.42 29.47
C ARG A 188 11.58 -15.46 29.58
N ILE A 189 10.97 -15.87 28.48
CA ILE A 189 9.54 -16.15 28.38
C ILE A 189 9.30 -17.60 28.81
N VAL A 190 8.33 -17.80 29.70
CA VAL A 190 7.84 -19.08 30.19
C VAL A 190 6.39 -19.26 29.73
N GLY A 191 6.17 -20.21 28.82
CA GLY A 191 4.90 -20.41 28.12
C GLY A 191 5.12 -20.57 26.62
N PRO A 192 4.07 -20.69 25.78
CA PRO A 192 2.64 -20.51 26.08
C PRO A 192 1.94 -21.75 26.65
N PHE A 193 1.08 -21.53 27.65
CA PHE A 193 0.15 -22.52 28.20
C PHE A 193 -1.26 -22.23 27.69
N PHE A 194 -1.83 -23.17 26.95
CA PHE A 194 -3.17 -23.05 26.38
C PHE A 194 -4.19 -23.68 27.31
N PHE A 195 -5.34 -23.03 27.47
CA PHE A 195 -6.49 -23.59 28.19
C PHE A 195 -7.66 -23.75 27.23
N ASP A 196 -8.27 -24.94 27.27
CA ASP A 196 -9.45 -25.26 26.47
C ASP A 196 -10.72 -24.58 26.99
N ASP A 197 -10.74 -24.11 28.24
CA ASP A 197 -11.85 -23.35 28.83
C ASP A 197 -11.41 -22.02 29.48
N ASN A 198 -12.37 -21.31 30.06
CA ASN A 198 -12.17 -20.10 30.85
C ASN A 198 -11.18 -20.30 32.00
N LEU A 199 -10.14 -19.47 32.04
CA LEU A 199 -9.20 -19.40 33.15
C LEU A 199 -9.92 -18.81 34.36
N ASN A 200 -10.05 -19.61 35.42
CA ASN A 200 -10.60 -19.17 36.71
C ASN A 200 -9.53 -19.29 37.80
N GLY A 201 -9.80 -18.74 38.98
CA GLY A 201 -8.82 -18.68 40.08
C GLY A 201 -8.24 -20.05 40.46
N ALA A 202 -9.06 -21.11 40.48
CA ALA A 202 -8.61 -22.46 40.80
C ALA A 202 -7.69 -23.06 39.72
N ARG A 203 -8.02 -22.86 38.45
CA ARG A 203 -7.17 -23.29 37.32
C ARG A 203 -5.87 -22.50 37.25
N TYR A 204 -5.94 -21.20 37.53
CA TYR A 204 -4.76 -20.34 37.61
C TYR A 204 -3.84 -20.76 38.76
N LEU A 205 -4.40 -21.04 39.94
CA LEU A 205 -3.63 -21.55 41.07
C LEU A 205 -2.98 -22.91 40.76
N ARG A 206 -3.69 -23.81 40.08
CA ARG A 206 -3.13 -25.09 39.63
C ARG A 206 -1.95 -24.89 38.68
N LEU A 207 -2.09 -23.99 37.70
CA LEU A 207 -0.99 -23.65 36.78
C LEU A 207 0.23 -23.17 37.55
N LEU A 208 0.04 -22.24 38.49
CA LEU A 208 1.13 -21.74 39.34
C LEU A 208 1.82 -22.88 40.10
N GLN A 209 1.05 -23.72 40.80
CA GLN A 209 1.59 -24.73 41.70
C GLN A 209 2.21 -25.94 41.00
N HIS A 210 1.63 -26.39 39.89
CA HIS A 210 1.98 -27.66 39.28
C HIS A 210 2.76 -27.53 37.97
N GLU A 211 2.67 -26.39 37.29
CA GLU A 211 3.35 -26.20 36.00
C GLU A 211 4.44 -25.15 36.10
N LEU A 212 4.22 -24.06 36.85
CA LEU A 212 5.18 -22.96 36.94
C LEU A 212 6.20 -23.15 38.06
N MET A 213 5.78 -23.57 39.25
CA MET A 213 6.69 -23.78 40.38
C MET A 213 7.72 -24.91 40.14
N PRO A 214 7.37 -26.06 39.53
CA PRO A 214 8.39 -27.06 39.22
C PRO A 214 9.37 -26.61 38.14
N VAL A 215 8.91 -25.81 37.16
CA VAL A 215 9.75 -25.26 36.09
C VAL A 215 10.68 -24.16 36.61
N SER A 216 10.24 -23.37 37.60
CA SER A 216 11.09 -22.37 38.25
C SER A 216 12.12 -23.03 39.17
N ILE A 217 11.75 -24.05 39.95
CA ILE A 217 12.66 -24.74 40.88
C ILE A 217 13.71 -25.57 40.13
N ALA A 218 13.31 -26.43 39.18
CA ALA A 218 14.23 -27.28 38.43
C ALA A 218 15.26 -26.50 37.59
N LYS A 219 15.02 -25.21 37.33
CA LYS A 219 15.94 -24.34 36.56
C LYS A 219 16.75 -23.40 37.44
N THR A 220 16.41 -23.24 38.71
CA THR A 220 17.21 -22.48 39.67
C THR A 220 18.40 -23.30 40.19
N ASP A 221 18.29 -24.64 40.22
CA ASP A 221 19.36 -25.56 40.66
C ASP A 221 20.54 -25.69 39.67
N SER A 222 20.52 -24.97 38.53
CA SER A 222 21.54 -25.07 37.47
C SER A 222 22.57 -23.94 37.46
N ASN A 223 22.56 -22.99 38.39
CA ASN A 223 23.59 -21.95 38.44
C ASN A 223 24.19 -21.80 39.84
N ASP A 224 25.41 -22.32 39.96
CA ASP A 224 26.40 -22.01 41.00
C ASP A 224 26.43 -20.52 41.33
N ILE A 225 26.04 -20.18 42.56
CA ILE A 225 26.25 -18.85 43.13
C ILE A 225 27.66 -18.85 43.73
N LYS A 226 28.64 -18.33 42.99
CA LYS A 226 29.84 -17.75 43.60
C LYS A 226 29.52 -16.31 43.99
N TRP A 227 29.67 -16.03 45.29
CA TRP A 227 29.55 -14.72 45.92
C TRP A 227 30.43 -13.66 45.28
#